data_AF-A0A7T3ABZ8-F1
#
_entry.id   AF-A0A7T3ABZ8-F1
#
_cell.length_a   1.000
_cell.length_b   1.000
_cell.length_c   1.000
_cell.angle_alpha   90.00
_cell.angle_beta   90.00
_cell.angle_gamma   90.00
#
_symmetry.space_group_name_H-M   'P 1'
#
loop_
_entity.id
_entity.type
_entity.pdbx_description
1 polymer ?
#
loop_
_entity_poly.entity_id
_entity_poly.type
_entity_poly.pdbx_seq_one_letter_code
_entity_poly.pdbx_strand_id
1 'polypeptide(L)'
;MTFWEFLYRLGPGYPSARGWYAVGLFVLTLVILVMIALLPELRTDEFFKSLSTAIVVTGYIGFAVGLRDPAKDREQIGTALAGLNAAVDRLPPHKPEDKS
;
A
#
# COMPACT_ATOMS: atom_id res chain seq x y z
N MET A 1 15.72 -4.27 -15.16
CA MET A 1 14.54 -5.04 -14.72
C MET A 1 13.55 -5.03 -15.87
N THR A 2 13.31 -6.18 -16.50
CA THR A 2 12.36 -6.28 -17.63
C THR A 2 10.95 -6.59 -17.12
N PHE A 3 9.94 -6.19 -17.90
CA PHE A 3 8.52 -6.40 -17.61
C PHE A 3 8.17 -7.85 -17.26
N TRP A 4 8.82 -8.80 -17.95
CA TRP A 4 8.66 -10.23 -17.70
C TRP A 4 9.23 -10.66 -16.35
N GLU A 5 10.36 -10.08 -15.91
CA GLU A 5 10.89 -10.34 -14.56
C GLU A 5 9.98 -9.79 -13.45
N PHE A 6 9.30 -8.66 -13.66
CA PHE A 6 8.32 -8.15 -12.69
C PHE A 6 7.15 -9.13 -12.53
N LEU A 7 6.65 -9.68 -13.63
CA LEU A 7 5.56 -10.65 -13.65
C LEU A 7 5.96 -11.99 -13.01
N TYR A 8 7.15 -12.50 -13.31
CA TYR A 8 7.68 -13.73 -12.70
C TYR A 8 8.05 -13.54 -11.22
N ARG A 9 8.44 -12.34 -10.80
CA ARG A 9 8.69 -12.05 -9.37
C ARG A 9 7.41 -11.98 -8.53
N LEU A 10 6.25 -11.84 -9.17
CA LEU A 10 4.92 -11.93 -8.56
C LEU A 10 4.37 -13.38 -8.51
N GLY A 11 5.11 -14.40 -8.99
CA GLY A 11 4.75 -15.81 -8.80
C GLY A 11 5.89 -16.79 -9.10
N PRO A 12 6.27 -17.65 -8.13
CA PRO A 12 5.43 -18.83 -7.86
C PRO A 12 5.15 -19.02 -6.35
N GLY A 13 3.87 -18.91 -6.03
CA GLY A 13 3.31 -19.08 -4.70
C GLY A 13 1.98 -18.34 -4.66
N TYR A 14 0.86 -19.09 -4.65
CA TYR A 14 -0.55 -18.65 -4.64
C TYR A 14 -0.76 -17.16 -4.32
N PRO A 15 -1.45 -16.37 -5.18
CA PRO A 15 -1.57 -14.94 -4.95
C PRO A 15 -2.45 -14.71 -3.73
N SER A 16 -1.85 -14.19 -2.66
CA SER A 16 -2.59 -13.49 -1.61
C SER A 16 -3.50 -12.43 -2.26
N ALA A 17 -4.64 -12.09 -1.64
CA ALA A 17 -5.62 -11.15 -2.20
C ALA A 17 -5.02 -9.81 -2.70
N ARG A 18 -3.85 -9.43 -2.18
CA ARG A 18 -3.06 -8.25 -2.59
C ARG A 18 -2.41 -8.39 -3.98
N GLY A 19 -1.99 -9.59 -4.37
CA GLY A 19 -1.41 -9.86 -5.69
C GLY A 19 -2.44 -9.67 -6.81
N TRP A 20 -3.69 -10.09 -6.59
CA TRP A 20 -4.79 -9.88 -7.53
C TRP A 20 -5.12 -8.39 -7.72
N TYR A 21 -4.97 -7.57 -6.69
CA TYR A 21 -5.14 -6.12 -6.79
C TYR A 21 -4.12 -5.49 -7.74
N ALA A 22 -2.85 -5.88 -7.65
CA ALA A 22 -1.81 -5.41 -8.55
C ALA A 22 -2.05 -5.83 -10.00
N VAL A 23 -2.49 -7.09 -10.20
CA VAL A 23 -2.85 -7.60 -11.54
C VAL A 23 -4.05 -6.84 -12.11
N GLY A 24 -5.09 -6.58 -11.30
CA GLY A 24 -6.27 -5.82 -11.74
C GLY A 24 -5.94 -4.38 -12.14
N LEU A 25 -5.13 -3.68 -11.34
CA LEU A 25 -4.63 -2.34 -11.66
C LEU A 25 -3.78 -2.32 -12.94
N PHE A 26 -2.98 -3.36 -13.16
CA PHE A 26 -2.16 -3.49 -14.36
C PHE A 26 -3.02 -3.68 -15.62
N VAL A 27 -4.01 -4.58 -15.57
CA VAL A 27 -4.95 -4.78 -16.67
C VAL A 27 -5.74 -3.50 -16.98
N LEU A 28 -6.21 -2.80 -15.93
CA LEU A 28 -6.90 -1.52 -16.08
C LEU A 28 -6.03 -0.46 -16.79
N THR A 29 -4.74 -0.41 -16.42
CA THR A 29 -3.77 0.50 -17.04
C THR A 29 -3.57 0.19 -18.53
N LEU A 30 -3.47 -1.09 -18.89
CA LEU A 30 -3.36 -1.52 -20.29
C LEU A 30 -4.61 -1.16 -21.10
N VAL A 31 -5.80 -1.36 -20.55
CA VAL A 31 -7.06 -0.99 -21.22
C VAL A 31 -7.10 0.51 -21.51
N ILE A 32 -6.66 1.34 -20.57
CA ILE A 32 -6.59 2.79 -20.74
C ILE A 32 -5.58 3.18 -21.81
N LEU A 33 -4.39 2.57 -21.81
CA LEU A 33 -3.38 2.80 -22.85
C LEU A 33 -3.89 2.41 -24.25
N VAL A 34 -4.61 1.30 -24.36
CA VAL A 34 -5.24 0.86 -25.61
C VAL A 34 -6.33 1.84 -26.04
N MET A 35 -7.16 2.33 -25.11
CA MET A 35 -8.14 3.38 -25.38
C MET A 35 -7.48 4.67 -25.89
N ILE A 36 -6.39 5.12 -25.26
CA ILE A 36 -5.61 6.29 -25.70
C ILE A 36 -5.01 6.08 -27.10
N ALA A 37 -4.61 4.85 -27.42
CA ALA A 37 -4.02 4.53 -28.72
C ALA A 37 -5.05 4.52 -29.84
N LEU A 38 -6.24 3.96 -29.57
CA LEU A 38 -7.32 3.83 -30.55
C LEU A 38 -8.13 5.12 -30.73
N LEU A 39 -8.27 5.92 -29.66
CA LEU A 39 -9.05 7.15 -29.66
C LEU A 39 -8.18 8.33 -29.19
N PRO A 40 -7.43 8.97 -30.11
CA PRO A 40 -6.56 10.09 -29.77
C PRO A 40 -7.31 11.34 -29.28
N GLU A 41 -8.61 11.46 -29.58
CA GLU A 41 -9.49 12.52 -29.05
C GLU A 41 -9.60 12.48 -27.52
N LEU A 42 -9.45 11.32 -26.88
CA LEU A 42 -9.45 11.25 -25.41
C LEU A 42 -8.16 11.80 -24.78
N ARG A 43 -7.10 12.08 -25.55
CA ARG A 43 -5.85 12.68 -25.02
C ARG A 43 -6.00 14.16 -24.69
N THR A 44 -6.95 14.82 -25.34
CA THR A 44 -7.25 16.25 -25.13
C THR A 44 -8.30 16.46 -24.05
N ASP A 45 -8.99 15.40 -23.63
CA ASP A 45 -10.03 15.44 -22.61
C ASP A 45 -9.42 15.48 -21.18
N GLU A 46 -9.77 16.52 -20.42
CA GLU A 46 -9.27 16.72 -19.05
C GLU A 46 -9.76 15.62 -18.09
N PHE A 47 -10.95 15.06 -18.33
CA PHE A 47 -11.51 13.99 -17.52
C PHE A 47 -10.67 12.72 -17.68
N PHE A 48 -10.24 12.42 -18.89
CA PHE A 48 -9.42 11.25 -19.17
C PHE A 48 -8.00 11.38 -18.60
N LYS A 49 -7.40 12.58 -18.64
CA LYS A 49 -6.13 12.88 -17.94
C LYS A 49 -6.25 12.72 -16.43
N SER A 50 -7.35 13.18 -15.83
CA SER A 50 -7.60 13.02 -14.40
C SER A 50 -7.77 11.54 -14.02
N LEU A 51 -8.57 10.80 -14.77
CA LEU A 51 -8.83 9.37 -14.53
C LEU A 51 -7.55 8.52 -14.65
N SER A 52 -6.75 8.75 -15.70
CA SER A 52 -5.47 8.06 -15.89
C SER A 52 -4.47 8.38 -14.78
N THR A 53 -4.38 9.65 -14.35
CA THR A 53 -3.57 10.06 -13.19
C THR A 53 -4.04 9.35 -11.91
N ALA A 54 -5.35 9.31 -11.66
CA ALA A 54 -5.90 8.64 -10.49
C ALA A 54 -5.54 7.16 -10.46
N ILE A 55 -5.57 6.48 -11.61
CA ILE A 55 -5.25 5.04 -11.69
C ILE A 55 -3.75 4.80 -11.47
N VAL A 56 -2.89 5.65 -12.03
CA VAL A 56 -1.44 5.58 -11.79
C VAL A 56 -1.11 5.84 -10.31
N VAL A 57 -1.71 6.87 -9.70
CA VAL A 57 -1.52 7.19 -8.28
C VAL A 57 -2.01 6.06 -7.39
N THR A 58 -3.20 5.52 -7.67
CA THR A 58 -3.78 4.39 -6.92
C THR A 58 -2.92 3.13 -7.06
N GLY A 59 -2.39 2.88 -8.26
CA GLY A 59 -1.42 1.81 -8.52
C GLY A 59 -0.14 1.96 -7.71
N TYR A 60 0.39 3.19 -7.64
CA TYR A 60 1.63 3.48 -6.91
C TYR A 60 1.46 3.33 -5.39
N ILE A 61 0.36 3.83 -4.83
CA ILE A 61 0.03 3.67 -3.41
C ILE A 61 -0.20 2.19 -3.08
N GLY A 62 -0.97 1.48 -3.92
CA GLY A 62 -1.22 0.05 -3.77
C GLY A 62 0.08 -0.78 -3.79
N PHE A 63 1.04 -0.40 -4.63
CA PHE A 63 2.36 -1.04 -4.69
C PHE A 63 3.19 -0.78 -3.43
N ALA A 64 3.22 0.46 -2.94
CA ALA A 64 3.91 0.80 -1.70
C ALA A 64 3.35 0.05 -0.48
N VAL A 65 2.02 -0.07 -0.40
CA VAL A 65 1.34 -0.85 0.65
C VAL A 65 1.55 -2.36 0.47
N GLY A 66 1.68 -2.84 -0.77
CA GLY A 66 1.95 -4.24 -1.09
C GLY A 66 3.36 -4.71 -0.72
N LEU A 67 4.35 -3.83 -0.83
CA LEU A 67 5.74 -4.07 -0.39
C LEU A 67 5.89 -4.01 1.14
N ARG A 68 4.92 -3.44 1.84
CA ARG A 68 4.92 -3.32 3.28
C ARG A 68 4.46 -4.64 3.91
N ASP A 69 5.36 -5.29 4.64
CA ASP A 69 5.11 -6.57 5.30
C ASP A 69 4.29 -6.35 6.58
N PRO A 70 2.97 -6.69 6.57
CA PRO A 70 2.10 -6.42 7.70
C PRO A 70 2.46 -7.28 8.92
N ALA A 71 3.22 -8.37 8.75
CA ALA A 71 3.68 -9.21 9.85
C ALA A 71 4.75 -8.48 10.67
N LYS A 72 5.73 -7.86 9.98
CA LYS A 72 6.80 -7.07 10.63
C LYS A 72 6.27 -5.82 11.32
N ASP A 73 5.29 -5.14 10.71
CA ASP A 73 4.63 -3.99 11.35
C ASP A 73 3.92 -4.41 12.66
N ARG A 74 3.22 -5.55 12.66
CA ARG A 74 2.52 -6.05 13.86
C ARG A 74 3.49 -6.47 14.96
N GLU A 75 4.62 -7.07 14.61
CA GLU A 75 5.67 -7.46 15.55
C GLU A 75 6.35 -6.24 16.19
N GLN A 76 6.68 -5.21 15.39
CA GLN A 76 7.22 -3.94 15.90
C GLN A 76 6.24 -3.20 16.80
N ILE A 77 4.96 -3.17 16.44
CA ILE A 77 3.93 -2.52 17.28
C ILE A 77 3.74 -3.31 18.59
N GLY A 78 3.72 -4.65 18.53
CA GLY A 78 3.61 -5.49 19.72
C GLY A 78 4.78 -5.33 20.68
N THR A 79 6.01 -5.28 20.17
CA THR A 79 7.21 -5.03 20.98
C THR A 79 7.26 -3.61 21.55
N ALA A 80 6.85 -2.61 20.77
CA ALA A 80 6.74 -1.23 21.24
C ALA A 80 5.71 -1.10 22.38
N LEU A 81 4.54 -1.72 22.25
CA LEU A 81 3.50 -1.73 23.29
C LEU A 81 3.95 -2.47 24.55
N ALA A 82 4.64 -3.61 24.39
CA ALA A 82 5.20 -4.35 25.52
C ALA A 82 6.26 -3.52 26.27
N GLY A 83 7.12 -2.80 25.55
CA GLY A 83 8.08 -1.87 26.13
C GLY A 83 7.41 -0.70 26.86
N LEU A 84 6.30 -0.19 26.32
CA LEU A 84 5.52 0.88 26.94
C LEU A 84 4.87 0.41 28.24
N ASN A 85 4.25 -0.77 28.25
CA ASN A 85 3.65 -1.35 29.46
C ASN A 85 4.71 -1.62 30.54
N ALA A 86 5.88 -2.13 30.15
CA ALA A 86 6.98 -2.32 31.10
C ALA A 86 7.54 -1.00 31.65
N ALA A 87 7.45 0.10 30.89
CA ALA A 87 7.82 1.43 31.37
C ALA A 87 6.75 2.02 32.30
N VAL A 88 5.47 1.76 32.03
CA VAL A 88 4.35 2.14 32.89
C VAL A 88 4.39 1.39 34.23
N ASP A 89 4.70 0.09 34.23
CA ASP A 89 4.85 -0.69 35.46
C ASP A 89 6.04 -0.25 36.32
N ARG A 90 7.02 0.42 35.72
CA ARG A 90 8.18 1.01 36.43
C ARG A 90 7.93 2.42 36.93
N LEU A 91 6.82 3.06 36.57
CA LEU A 91 6.47 4.35 37.13
C LEU A 91 6.09 4.16 38.61
N PRO A 92 6.69 4.95 39.53
CA PRO A 92 6.29 4.88 40.92
C PRO A 92 4.80 5.22 41.03
N PRO A 93 4.05 4.56 41.94
CA PRO A 93 2.65 4.85 42.12
C PRO A 93 2.49 6.34 42.39
N HIS A 94 1.69 7.03 41.59
CA HIS A 94 1.39 8.44 41.78
C HIS A 94 0.73 8.56 43.15
N LYS A 95 1.51 8.95 44.16
CA LYS A 95 0.98 9.35 45.46
C LYS A 95 0.14 10.58 45.16
N PRO A 96 -1.19 10.57 45.37
CA PRO A 96 -1.95 11.80 45.25
C PRO A 96 -1.34 12.75 46.29
N GLU A 97 -0.80 13.87 45.81
CA GLU A 97 -0.37 14.93 46.71
C GLU A 97 -1.62 15.39 47.46
N ASP A 98 -1.69 14.96 48.71
CA ASP A 98 -2.64 15.45 49.70
C ASP A 98 -2.37 16.94 49.89
N LYS A 99 -3.11 17.76 49.15
CA LYS A 99 -3.15 19.21 49.32
C LYS A 99 -3.97 19.49 50.58
N SER A 100 -3.29 19.44 51.73
CA SER A 100 -3.73 20.09 52.96
C SER A 100 -3.60 21.61 52.88
#